data_AF-A0A2I6QMG8-F1
#
_entry.id   AF-A0A2I6QMG8-F1
#
_cell.length_a   1.000
_cell.length_b   1.000
_cell.length_c   1.000
_cell.angle_alpha   90.00
_cell.angle_beta   90.00
_cell.angle_gamma   90.00
#
_symmetry.space_group_name_H-M   'P 1'
#
loop_
_entity.id
_entity.type
_entity.pdbx_description
1 polymer ?
#
loop_
_entity_poly.entity_id
_entity_poly.type
_entity_poly.pdbx_seq_one_letter_code
_entity_poly.pdbx_strand_id
1 'polypeptide(L)'
;MESCKRFLSRLVTADADGLLGKELTTLRTDIIAILENKFLDPIFWKDPKSPGNIKAKSRRAPGLYYEKRWCDLLVYTIERIYVLRGQIVHGASTRGSRLNKLTLARCRRVLETLMSAVLPLVIDRMAHDDWPPLCYPPIEE
;
A
#
# COMPACT_ATOMS: atom_id res chain seq x y z
N MET A 1 3.75 11.43 -4.28
CA MET A 1 2.87 10.34 -4.77
C MET A 1 3.27 9.85 -6.15
N GLU A 2 3.66 10.74 -7.07
CA GLU A 2 4.11 10.38 -8.43
C GLU A 2 5.36 9.48 -8.44
N SER A 3 6.41 9.82 -7.67
CA SER A 3 7.61 8.96 -7.54
C SER A 3 7.28 7.55 -7.02
N CYS A 4 6.46 7.45 -5.97
CA CYS A 4 5.99 6.16 -5.43
C CYS A 4 5.23 5.33 -6.47
N LYS A 5 4.33 5.96 -7.26
CA LYS A 5 3.61 5.26 -8.33
C LYS A 5 4.56 4.73 -9.41
N ARG A 6 5.59 5.51 -9.79
CA ARG A 6 6.60 5.08 -10.77
C ARG A 6 7.42 3.89 -10.26
N PHE A 7 7.85 3.95 -9.00
CA PHE A 7 8.51 2.83 -8.32
C PHE A 7 7.65 1.56 -8.35
N LEU A 8 6.38 1.65 -7.92
CA LEU A 8 5.47 0.50 -7.91
C LEU A 8 5.16 -0.02 -9.31
N SER A 9 5.10 0.85 -10.32
CA SER A 9 4.94 0.45 -11.70
C SER A 9 6.13 -0.37 -12.18
N ARG A 10 7.36 0.09 -11.91
CA ARG A 10 8.58 -0.64 -12.30
C ARG A 10 8.66 -1.99 -11.58
N LEU A 11 8.33 -2.02 -10.29
CA LEU A 11 8.27 -3.25 -9.50
C LEU A 11 7.32 -4.29 -10.11
N VAL A 12 6.09 -3.88 -10.46
CA VAL A 12 5.11 -4.78 -11.09
C VAL A 12 5.59 -5.27 -12.46
N THR A 13 6.29 -4.43 -13.23
CA THR A 13 6.88 -4.85 -14.51
C THR A 13 8.03 -5.85 -14.32
N ALA A 14 8.80 -5.72 -13.24
CA ALA A 14 9.92 -6.63 -12.93
C ALA A 14 9.48 -7.98 -12.32
N ASP A 15 8.23 -8.09 -11.87
CA ASP A 15 7.62 -9.32 -11.33
C ASP A 15 7.26 -10.33 -12.45
N ALA A 16 8.28 -10.81 -13.17
CA ALA A 16 8.11 -11.73 -14.31
C ALA A 16 7.44 -13.05 -13.92
N ASP A 17 7.62 -13.51 -12.67
CA ASP A 17 7.05 -14.77 -12.17
C ASP A 17 5.62 -14.62 -11.63
N GLY A 18 5.09 -13.39 -11.60
CA GLY A 18 3.75 -13.09 -11.09
C GLY A 18 3.57 -13.33 -9.58
N LEU A 19 4.66 -13.36 -8.82
CA LEU A 19 4.64 -13.61 -7.38
C LEU A 19 3.87 -12.51 -6.66
N LEU A 20 4.09 -11.25 -7.02
CA LEU A 20 3.43 -10.11 -6.40
C LEU A 20 1.92 -10.15 -6.65
N GLY A 21 1.50 -10.47 -7.88
CA GLY A 21 0.09 -10.64 -8.21
C GLY A 21 -0.57 -11.77 -7.42
N LYS A 22 0.14 -12.88 -7.21
CA LYS A 22 -0.31 -14.02 -6.38
C LYS A 22 -0.49 -13.59 -4.92
N GLU A 23 0.49 -12.93 -4.33
CA GLU A 23 0.42 -12.48 -2.93
C GLU A 23 -0.70 -11.45 -2.71
N LEU A 24 -0.86 -10.50 -3.64
CA LEU A 24 -1.98 -9.55 -3.61
C LEU A 24 -3.34 -10.27 -3.64
N THR A 25 -3.44 -11.35 -4.40
CA THR A 25 -4.67 -12.17 -4.47
C THR A 25 -4.92 -12.90 -3.16
N THR A 26 -3.90 -13.50 -2.55
CA THR A 26 -4.00 -14.13 -1.22
C THR A 26 -4.45 -13.14 -0.14
N LEU A 27 -3.97 -11.89 -0.22
CA LEU A 27 -4.29 -10.82 0.73
C LEU A 27 -5.60 -10.08 0.43
N ARG A 28 -6.39 -10.52 -0.55
CA ARG A 28 -7.53 -9.76 -1.07
C ARG A 28 -8.47 -9.25 0.01
N THR A 29 -8.86 -10.11 0.94
CA THR A 29 -9.77 -9.76 2.05
C THR A 29 -9.19 -8.67 2.95
N ASP A 30 -7.91 -8.79 3.30
CA ASP A 30 -7.23 -7.83 4.17
C ASP A 30 -7.04 -6.48 3.47
N ILE A 31 -6.65 -6.48 2.19
CA ILE A 31 -6.52 -5.27 1.37
C ILE A 31 -7.86 -4.55 1.22
N ILE A 32 -8.94 -5.26 0.88
CA ILE A 32 -10.28 -4.65 0.76
C ILE A 32 -10.68 -3.99 2.09
N ALA A 33 -10.50 -4.69 3.21
CA ALA A 33 -10.86 -4.16 4.51
C ALA A 33 -10.01 -2.93 4.91
N ILE A 34 -8.74 -2.87 4.51
CA ILE A 34 -7.88 -1.69 4.67
C ILE A 34 -8.40 -0.53 3.83
N LEU A 35 -8.77 -0.77 2.57
CA LEU A 35 -9.29 0.27 1.66
C LEU A 35 -10.64 0.83 2.10
N GLU A 36 -11.49 0.02 2.73
CA GLU A 36 -12.79 0.42 3.29
C GLU A 36 -12.67 1.22 4.59
N ASN A 37 -11.54 1.13 5.28
CA ASN A 37 -11.35 1.83 6.54
C ASN A 37 -11.16 3.34 6.31
N LYS A 38 -12.21 4.12 6.56
CA LYS A 38 -12.20 5.59 6.45
C LYS A 38 -11.09 6.27 7.25
N PHE A 39 -10.68 5.71 8.38
CA PHE A 39 -9.66 6.32 9.24
C PHE A 39 -8.24 6.15 8.69
N LEU A 40 -8.07 5.32 7.65
CA LEU A 40 -6.83 5.20 6.90
C LEU A 40 -6.84 6.03 5.61
N ASP A 41 -7.96 6.65 5.25
CA ASP A 41 -8.06 7.49 4.05
C ASP A 41 -7.50 8.89 4.35
N PRO A 42 -6.49 9.39 3.62
CA PRO A 42 -5.97 10.74 3.84
C PRO A 42 -6.99 11.84 3.54
N ILE A 43 -7.98 11.61 2.66
CA ILE A 43 -9.07 12.56 2.37
C ILE A 43 -9.96 12.74 3.61
N PHE A 44 -10.22 11.67 4.36
CA PHE A 44 -10.99 11.76 5.62
C PHE A 44 -10.36 12.75 6.59
N TRP A 45 -9.02 12.78 6.66
CA TRP A 45 -8.29 13.67 7.55
C TRP A 45 -8.17 15.11 7.04
N LYS A 46 -8.57 15.41 5.79
CA LYS A 46 -8.68 16.80 5.29
C LYS A 46 -9.90 17.50 5.87
N ASP A 47 -11.04 16.82 5.91
CA ASP A 47 -12.26 17.29 6.56
C ASP A 47 -13.06 16.10 7.11
N PRO A 48 -12.90 15.76 8.41
CA PRO A 48 -13.63 14.65 9.02
C PRO A 48 -15.16 14.85 9.08
N LYS A 49 -15.65 16.09 9.00
CA LYS A 49 -17.09 16.40 9.05
C LYS A 49 -17.75 16.24 7.69
N SER A 50 -17.03 16.53 6.62
CA SER A 50 -17.49 16.35 5.24
C SER A 50 -16.41 15.73 4.34
N PRO A 51 -16.08 14.44 4.53
CA PRO A 51 -14.90 13.82 3.93
C PRO A 51 -15.02 13.55 2.42
N GLY A 52 -16.10 13.95 1.76
CA GLY A 52 -16.34 13.67 0.34
C GLY A 52 -16.35 12.16 0.02
N ASN A 53 -15.78 11.78 -1.13
CA ASN A 53 -15.90 10.42 -1.67
C ASN A 53 -14.74 9.47 -1.27
N ILE A 54 -14.60 9.19 0.02
CA ILE A 54 -13.55 8.28 0.56
C ILE A 54 -13.73 6.80 0.18
N LYS A 55 -14.91 6.41 -0.30
CA LYS A 55 -15.20 5.02 -0.71
C LYS A 55 -14.81 4.71 -2.16
N ALA A 56 -14.44 5.72 -2.95
CA ALA A 56 -14.14 5.54 -4.38
C ALA A 56 -13.11 4.44 -4.65
N LYS A 57 -12.00 4.45 -3.90
CA LYS A 57 -10.91 3.47 -4.06
C LYS A 57 -11.34 2.06 -3.67
N SER A 58 -12.05 1.92 -2.55
CA SER A 58 -12.59 0.62 -2.11
C SER A 58 -13.57 0.01 -3.13
N ARG A 59 -14.47 0.82 -3.71
CA ARG A 59 -15.43 0.37 -4.73
C ARG A 59 -14.77 -0.06 -6.03
N ARG A 60 -13.63 0.55 -6.38
CA ARG A 60 -12.87 0.21 -7.59
C ARG A 60 -12.01 -1.05 -7.41
N ALA A 61 -11.61 -1.38 -6.18
CA ALA A 61 -10.69 -2.47 -5.91
C ALA A 61 -11.09 -3.82 -6.53
N PRO A 62 -12.36 -4.29 -6.46
CA PRO A 62 -12.76 -5.53 -7.12
C PRO A 62 -12.48 -5.54 -8.63
N GLY A 63 -12.73 -4.42 -9.32
CA GLY A 63 -12.42 -4.27 -10.74
C GLY A 63 -10.91 -4.31 -11.00
N LEU A 64 -10.10 -3.70 -10.14
CA LEU A 64 -8.64 -3.76 -10.26
C LEU A 64 -8.09 -5.19 -10.09
N TYR A 65 -8.67 -5.99 -9.20
CA TYR A 65 -8.32 -7.42 -9.09
C TYR A 65 -8.67 -8.19 -10.37
N TYR A 66 -9.87 -7.95 -10.92
CA TYR A 66 -10.33 -8.61 -12.15
C TYR A 66 -9.45 -8.24 -13.36
N GLU A 67 -9.13 -6.95 -13.50
CA GLU A 67 -8.27 -6.41 -14.55
C GLU A 67 -6.77 -6.66 -14.31
N LYS A 68 -6.40 -7.30 -13.20
CA LYS A 68 -5.00 -7.52 -12.76
C LYS A 68 -4.18 -6.23 -12.71
N ARG A 69 -4.80 -5.11 -12.32
CA ARG A 69 -4.17 -3.79 -12.20
C ARG A 69 -3.43 -3.65 -10.87
N TRP A 70 -2.36 -4.44 -10.71
CA TRP A 70 -1.60 -4.55 -9.47
C TRP A 70 -0.97 -3.24 -9.01
N CYS A 71 -0.44 -2.43 -9.94
CA CYS A 71 0.15 -1.15 -9.61
C CYS A 71 -0.86 -0.20 -8.96
N ASP A 72 -2.06 -0.06 -9.52
CA ASP A 72 -3.10 0.80 -8.95
C ASP A 72 -3.58 0.30 -7.57
N LEU A 73 -3.70 -1.03 -7.42
CA LEU A 73 -4.06 -1.65 -6.15
C LEU A 73 -3.01 -1.40 -5.07
N LEU A 74 -1.72 -1.53 -5.41
CA LEU A 74 -0.60 -1.23 -4.52
C LEU A 74 -0.58 0.25 -4.13
N VAL A 75 -0.77 1.16 -5.08
CA VAL A 75 -0.85 2.60 -4.81
C VAL A 75 -1.96 2.91 -3.81
N TYR A 76 -3.15 2.33 -4.00
CA TYR A 76 -4.27 2.53 -3.07
C TYR A 76 -3.97 1.98 -1.68
N THR A 77 -3.37 0.79 -1.62
CA THR A 77 -3.07 0.09 -0.36
C THR A 77 -1.97 0.81 0.42
N ILE A 78 -0.87 1.19 -0.24
CA ILE A 78 0.25 1.89 0.38
C ILE A 78 -0.15 3.27 0.88
N GLU A 79 -1.06 3.98 0.19
CA GLU A 79 -1.60 5.24 0.70
C GLU A 79 -2.29 5.07 2.07
N ARG A 80 -3.07 3.99 2.26
CA ARG A 80 -3.71 3.68 3.55
C ARG A 80 -2.68 3.34 4.62
N ILE A 81 -1.69 2.52 4.25
CA ILE A 81 -0.62 2.10 5.17
C ILE A 81 0.24 3.30 5.58
N TYR A 82 0.47 4.27 4.69
CA TYR A 82 1.22 5.49 5.00
C TYR A 82 0.53 6.31 6.09
N VAL A 83 -0.80 6.45 6.03
CA VAL A 83 -1.59 7.09 7.10
C VAL A 83 -1.45 6.31 8.41
N LEU A 84 -1.57 4.98 8.36
CA LEU A 84 -1.42 4.14 9.56
C LEU A 84 -0.03 4.28 10.19
N ARG A 85 1.04 4.31 9.37
CA ARG A 85 2.41 4.51 9.87
C ARG A 85 2.50 5.79 10.69
N GLY A 86 1.93 6.90 10.19
CA GLY A 86 1.85 8.15 10.94
C GLY A 86 1.08 7.99 12.25
N GLN A 87 -0.07 7.30 12.22
CA GLN A 87 -0.87 7.03 13.42
C GLN A 87 -0.12 6.21 14.48
N ILE A 88 0.70 5.23 14.07
CA ILE A 88 1.52 4.44 14.99
C ILE A 88 2.62 5.31 15.61
N VAL A 89 3.38 6.02 14.76
CA VAL A 89 4.52 6.84 15.20
C VAL A 89 4.09 7.95 16.16
N HIS A 90 2.92 8.55 15.93
CA HIS A 90 2.39 9.62 16.79
C HIS A 90 1.49 9.10 17.93
N GLY A 91 1.38 7.78 18.13
CA GLY A 91 0.59 7.18 19.20
C GLY A 91 -0.94 7.22 19.01
N ALA A 92 -1.44 7.71 17.87
CA ALA A 92 -2.87 7.79 17.57
C ALA A 92 -3.54 6.40 17.41
N SER A 93 -2.77 5.34 17.18
CA SER A 93 -3.27 3.96 17.13
C SER A 93 -3.46 3.30 18.51
N THR A 94 -3.18 3.99 19.62
CA THR A 94 -3.15 3.39 20.97
C THR A 94 -4.49 3.45 21.73
N ARG A 95 -5.44 4.31 21.34
CA ARG A 95 -6.72 4.53 22.05
C ARG A 95 -7.90 3.79 21.39
N GLY A 96 -8.71 3.04 22.15
CA GLY A 96 -9.94 2.36 21.66
C GLY A 96 -9.74 0.96 21.06
N SER A 97 -9.04 0.10 21.81
CA SER A 97 -8.20 -1.04 21.37
C SER A 97 -8.72 -2.04 20.33
N ARG A 98 -10.02 -2.25 20.12
CA ARG A 98 -10.47 -3.37 19.25
C ARG A 98 -10.40 -3.05 17.75
N LEU A 99 -10.84 -1.85 17.35
CA LEU A 99 -10.81 -1.44 15.94
C LEU A 99 -9.36 -1.27 15.44
N ASN A 100 -8.50 -0.73 16.31
CA ASN A 100 -7.09 -0.53 16.01
C ASN A 100 -6.34 -1.87 15.93
N LYS A 101 -6.55 -2.81 16.86
CA LYS A 101 -5.87 -4.12 16.85
C LYS A 101 -6.10 -4.89 15.55
N LEU A 102 -7.36 -4.98 15.09
CA LEU A 102 -7.66 -5.70 13.85
C LEU A 102 -7.06 -5.00 12.63
N THR A 103 -7.16 -3.67 12.56
CA THR A 103 -6.57 -2.88 11.46
C THR A 103 -5.05 -3.03 11.44
N LEU A 104 -4.40 -2.94 12.60
CA LEU A 104 -2.95 -3.13 12.75
C LEU A 104 -2.52 -4.52 12.31
N ALA A 105 -3.23 -5.57 12.74
CA ALA A 105 -2.92 -6.95 12.35
C ALA A 105 -3.02 -7.15 10.83
N ARG A 106 -4.04 -6.59 10.19
CA ARG A 106 -4.20 -6.65 8.73
C ARG A 106 -3.09 -5.90 8.01
N CYS A 107 -2.82 -4.66 8.39
CA CYS A 107 -1.77 -3.87 7.76
C CYS A 107 -0.38 -4.48 7.99
N ARG A 108 -0.12 -5.05 9.16
CA ARG A 108 1.10 -5.81 9.45
C ARG A 108 1.24 -6.99 8.47
N ARG A 109 0.22 -7.83 8.35
CA ARG A 109 0.25 -8.99 7.43
C ARG A 109 0.49 -8.57 5.98
N VAL A 110 -0.21 -7.53 5.52
CA VAL A 110 -0.03 -6.99 4.17
C VAL A 110 1.40 -6.48 3.99
N LEU A 111 1.94 -5.72 4.94
CA LEU A 111 3.32 -5.21 4.88
C LEU A 111 4.36 -6.33 4.88
N GLU A 112 4.26 -7.30 5.79
CA GLU A 112 5.19 -8.43 5.88
C GLU A 112 5.23 -9.24 4.58
N THR A 113 4.06 -9.53 4.02
CA THR A 113 3.95 -10.28 2.76
C THR A 113 4.48 -9.47 1.58
N LEU A 114 4.12 -8.18 1.48
CA LEU A 114 4.62 -7.32 0.42
C LEU A 114 6.13 -7.16 0.49
N MET A 115 6.72 -6.97 1.68
CA MET A 115 8.18 -6.89 1.82
C MET A 115 8.87 -8.19 1.43
N SER A 116 8.29 -9.34 1.78
CA SER A 116 8.84 -10.65 1.39
C SER A 116 8.84 -10.86 -0.12
N ALA A 117 7.84 -10.32 -0.84
CA ALA A 117 7.78 -10.39 -2.30
C ALA A 117 8.63 -9.31 -3.00
N VAL A 118 8.68 -8.11 -2.43
CA VAL A 118 9.36 -6.94 -3.02
C VAL A 118 10.87 -7.02 -2.88
N LEU A 119 11.38 -7.42 -1.72
CA LEU A 119 12.82 -7.36 -1.43
C LEU A 119 13.66 -8.19 -2.41
N PRO A 120 13.32 -9.45 -2.74
CA PRO A 120 14.07 -10.21 -3.74
C PRO A 120 14.04 -9.55 -5.13
N LEU A 121 12.91 -8.96 -5.52
CA LEU A 121 12.82 -8.23 -6.79
C LEU A 121 13.77 -7.03 -6.81
N VAL A 122 13.76 -6.22 -5.75
CA VAL A 122 14.59 -5.01 -5.66
C VAL A 122 16.07 -5.36 -5.57
N ILE A 123 16.44 -6.32 -4.72
CA ILE A 123 17.84 -6.69 -4.44
C ILE A 123 18.45 -7.49 -5.60
N ASP A 124 17.75 -8.50 -6.12
CA ASP A 124 18.36 -9.45 -7.05
C ASP A 124 18.17 -9.05 -8.52
N ARG A 125 17.06 -8.37 -8.85
CA ARG A 125 16.67 -8.13 -10.25
C ARG A 125 16.76 -6.67 -10.68
N MET A 126 16.74 -5.75 -9.73
CA MET A 126 16.65 -4.31 -10.00
C MET A 126 17.84 -3.52 -9.44
N ALA A 127 18.88 -4.19 -8.93
CA ALA A 127 20.08 -3.55 -8.42
C ALA A 127 20.87 -2.78 -9.48
N HIS A 128 20.67 -3.07 -10.78
CA HIS A 128 21.36 -2.43 -11.90
C HIS A 128 20.39 -1.68 -12.83
N ASP A 129 19.13 -1.52 -12.40
CA ASP A 129 18.12 -0.79 -13.15
C ASP A 129 18.27 0.73 -12.93
N ASP A 130 18.02 1.51 -13.99
CA ASP A 130 17.82 2.95 -13.87
C ASP A 130 16.51 3.24 -13.13
N TRP A 131 16.61 3.49 -11.83
CA TRP A 131 15.46 3.84 -11.01
C TRP A 131 14.89 5.21 -11.40
N PRO A 132 13.55 5.36 -11.46
CA PRO A 132 12.97 6.69 -11.55
C PRO A 132 13.38 7.53 -10.32
N PRO A 133 13.34 8.87 -10.39
CA PRO A 133 13.66 9.72 -9.24
C PRO A 133 12.96 9.24 -7.96
N LEU A 134 13.73 8.75 -7.01
CA LEU A 134 13.24 8.18 -5.75
C LEU A 134 13.01 9.27 -4.71
N CYS A 135 12.14 9.04 -3.74
CA CYS A 135 11.83 10.05 -2.72
C CYS A 135 12.99 10.31 -1.75
N TYR A 136 13.84 9.32 -1.50
CA TYR A 136 14.93 9.37 -0.50
C TYR A 136 16.12 8.49 -0.95
N PRO A 137 16.72 8.74 -2.13
CA PRO A 137 17.88 7.98 -2.54
C PRO A 137 19.05 8.29 -1.58
N PRO A 138 19.85 7.30 -1.17
CA PRO A 138 21.16 7.59 -0.62
C PRO A 138 21.95 8.35 -1.69
N ILE A 139 22.52 9.49 -1.33
CA ILE A 139 23.47 10.21 -2.17
C ILE A 139 24.86 9.81 -1.68
N GLU A 140 25.76 9.44 -2.60
CA GLU A 140 27.17 9.28 -2.27
C GLU A 140 27.69 10.61 -1.70
N GLU A 141 28.50 10.54 -0.64
CA GLU A 141 29.17 11.72 -0.07
C GLU A 141 30.28 12.24 -0.99
#